data_AF-A0A0F8WZ50-F1
#
_entry.id   AF-A0A0F8WZ50-F1
#
_cell.length_a   1.000
_cell.length_b   1.000
_cell.length_c   1.000
_cell.angle_alpha   90.00
_cell.angle_beta   90.00
_cell.angle_gamma   90.00
#
_symmetry.space_group_name_H-M   'P 1'
#
loop_
_entity.id
_entity.type
_entity.pdbx_description
1 polymer ?
#
loop_
_entity_poly.entity_id
_entity_poly.type
_entity_poly.pdbx_seq_one_letter_code
_entity_poly.pdbx_strand_id
1 'polypeptide(L)'
;PVELRTVMFEYTNMLQRGLFPAAIHGNIQQSMSFLAMANVASSAIQILTPFRDNYRGLMSDLNNYHYNMIKVNGYRPYGFKMPEVLPDEFAFRVQVDIEIPGFLIQRATIARMLDPTFRLPTRMVIDKFFPEITDPIAAIAETRQDEAMMHPKAILADSVTAYKEHARRLKQAGQGEAGALYDKLAASIEAEIVGGPVQPRRGGNQAAQAAEASVMNEAFPGGAAQRPQEGLGQV
;
A
#
# COMPACT_ATOMS: atom_id res chain seq x y z
N PRO A 1 -35.21 -14.50 30.46
CA PRO A 1 -34.47 -15.35 31.43
C PRO A 1 -33.02 -15.52 30.95
N VAL A 2 -32.06 -15.45 31.86
CA VAL A 2 -30.62 -15.51 31.53
C VAL A 2 -30.25 -16.90 31.02
N GLU A 3 -30.90 -17.97 31.49
CA GLU A 3 -30.63 -19.33 30.99
C GLU A 3 -31.09 -19.52 29.54
N LEU A 4 -32.25 -18.99 29.15
CA LEU A 4 -32.72 -19.05 27.75
C LEU A 4 -31.80 -18.27 26.80
N ARG A 5 -31.22 -17.14 27.25
CA ARG A 5 -30.22 -16.43 26.45
C ARG A 5 -28.93 -17.23 26.29
N THR A 6 -28.52 -17.96 27.33
CA THR A 6 -27.32 -18.80 27.29
C THR A 6 -27.51 -19.98 26.35
N VAL A 7 -28.65 -20.68 26.44
CA VAL A 7 -29.01 -21.77 25.53
C VAL A 7 -29.17 -21.29 24.09
N MET A 8 -29.78 -20.12 23.86
CA MET A 8 -29.84 -19.54 22.52
C MET A 8 -28.45 -19.18 21.98
N PHE A 9 -27.54 -18.68 22.82
CA PHE A 9 -26.16 -18.38 22.41
C PHE A 9 -25.39 -19.65 22.05
N GLU A 10 -25.56 -20.73 22.82
CA GLU A 10 -24.99 -22.05 22.51
C GLU A 10 -25.57 -22.64 21.22
N TYR A 11 -26.89 -22.56 21.03
CA TYR A 11 -27.54 -22.98 19.79
C TYR A 11 -27.05 -22.19 18.57
N THR A 12 -26.86 -20.88 18.73
CA THR A 12 -26.35 -20.02 17.66
C THR A 12 -24.90 -20.39 17.33
N ASN A 13 -24.07 -20.68 18.33
CA ASN A 13 -22.70 -21.16 18.14
C ASN A 13 -22.67 -22.56 17.48
N MET A 14 -23.59 -23.46 17.82
CA MET A 14 -23.69 -24.78 17.18
C MET A 14 -24.15 -24.68 15.72
N LEU A 15 -25.12 -23.81 15.42
CA LEU A 15 -25.56 -23.53 14.05
C LEU A 15 -24.44 -22.93 13.20
N GLN A 16 -23.66 -22.00 13.75
CA GLN A 16 -22.52 -21.37 13.06
C GLN A 16 -21.35 -22.34 12.80
N ARG A 17 -21.29 -23.51 13.45
CA ARG A 17 -20.31 -24.56 13.11
C ARG A 17 -20.68 -25.34 11.85
N GLY A 18 -21.96 -25.36 11.46
CA GLY A 18 -22.46 -26.04 10.27
C GLY A 18 -22.81 -25.11 9.10
N LEU A 19 -22.78 -23.80 9.31
CA LEU A 19 -23.15 -22.77 8.33
C LEU A 19 -22.00 -21.78 8.15
N PHE A 20 -22.07 -20.96 7.10
CA PHE A 20 -21.14 -19.84 6.96
C PHE A 20 -21.22 -18.93 8.20
N PRO A 21 -20.08 -18.58 8.83
CA PRO A 21 -20.10 -17.70 9.98
C PRO A 21 -20.77 -16.37 9.63
N ALA A 22 -21.65 -15.87 10.53
CA ALA A 22 -22.40 -14.64 10.31
C ALA A 22 -21.52 -13.41 10.05
N ALA A 23 -20.25 -13.47 10.47
CA ALA A 23 -19.22 -12.45 10.19
C ALA A 23 -18.91 -12.29 8.69
N ILE A 24 -19.18 -13.30 7.85
CA ILE A 24 -19.03 -13.22 6.39
C ILE A 24 -20.18 -12.40 5.77
N HIS A 25 -21.33 -12.32 6.43
CA HIS A 25 -22.54 -11.64 5.94
C HIS A 25 -22.68 -10.18 6.38
N GLY A 26 -21.59 -9.55 6.86
CA GLY A 26 -21.53 -8.10 7.02
C GLY A 26 -22.08 -7.53 8.33
N ASN A 27 -22.47 -8.34 9.31
CA ASN A 27 -22.79 -7.84 10.65
C ASN A 27 -21.51 -7.65 11.49
N ILE A 28 -20.63 -6.77 11.03
CA ILE A 28 -19.34 -6.43 11.65
C ILE A 28 -19.51 -5.13 12.43
N GLN A 29 -20.36 -5.13 13.45
CA GLN A 29 -20.55 -3.95 14.31
C GLN A 29 -19.50 -3.86 15.45
N GLN A 30 -18.63 -4.87 15.58
CA GLN A 30 -17.53 -4.88 16.54
C GLN A 30 -16.27 -5.45 15.88
N SER A 31 -15.15 -4.78 16.13
CA SER A 31 -13.79 -5.15 15.75
C SER A 31 -13.47 -6.60 16.13
N MET A 32 -13.82 -7.56 15.27
CA MET A 32 -13.42 -8.95 15.46
C MET A 32 -11.90 -9.01 15.52
N SER A 33 -11.38 -9.59 16.60
CA SER A 33 -9.96 -9.88 16.76
C SER A 33 -9.43 -10.65 15.56
N PHE A 34 -8.21 -10.35 15.13
CA PHE A 34 -7.51 -11.01 14.01
C PHE A 34 -7.58 -12.55 14.09
N LEU A 35 -7.55 -13.11 15.31
CA LEU A 35 -7.69 -14.54 15.56
C LEU A 35 -9.11 -15.08 15.26
N ALA A 36 -10.15 -14.29 15.54
CA ALA A 36 -11.52 -14.68 15.23
C ALA A 36 -11.77 -14.73 13.72
N MET A 37 -11.22 -13.77 12.96
CA MET A 37 -11.27 -13.82 11.49
C MET A 37 -10.52 -15.02 10.91
N ALA A 38 -9.38 -15.40 11.50
CA ALA A 38 -8.61 -16.58 11.05
C ALA A 38 -9.40 -17.87 11.26
N ASN A 39 -10.07 -17.99 12.40
CA ASN A 39 -10.96 -19.12 12.68
C ASN A 39 -12.16 -19.13 11.73
N VAL A 40 -12.79 -17.98 11.45
CA VAL A 40 -13.89 -17.85 10.49
C VAL A 40 -13.44 -18.27 9.08
N ALA A 41 -12.29 -17.79 8.62
CA ALA A 41 -11.75 -18.15 7.31
C ALA A 41 -11.39 -19.64 7.21
N SER A 42 -10.79 -20.21 8.26
CA SER A 42 -10.48 -21.64 8.33
C SER A 42 -11.74 -22.50 8.27
N SER A 43 -12.78 -22.15 9.04
CA SER A 43 -14.09 -22.82 9.00
C SER A 43 -14.74 -22.70 7.62
N ALA A 44 -14.67 -21.53 7.00
CA ALA A 44 -15.18 -21.33 5.64
C ALA A 44 -14.44 -22.18 4.61
N ILE A 45 -13.11 -22.33 4.71
CA ILE A 45 -12.34 -23.24 3.84
C ILE A 45 -12.79 -24.69 4.03
N GLN A 46 -12.99 -25.13 5.27
CA GLN A 46 -13.46 -26.50 5.55
C GLN A 46 -14.84 -26.76 4.93
N ILE A 47 -15.75 -25.79 5.00
CA ILE A 47 -17.08 -25.88 4.38
C ILE A 47 -16.98 -25.84 2.84
N LEU A 48 -16.13 -24.97 2.28
CA LEU A 48 -16.04 -24.77 0.83
C LEU A 48 -15.21 -25.83 0.11
N THR A 49 -14.29 -26.50 0.79
CA THR A 49 -13.42 -27.55 0.22
C THR A 49 -14.21 -28.64 -0.51
N PRO A 50 -15.24 -29.29 0.07
CA PRO A 50 -16.01 -30.30 -0.64
C PRO A 50 -16.74 -29.73 -1.87
N PHE A 51 -17.25 -28.49 -1.81
CA PHE A 51 -17.87 -27.84 -2.98
C PHE A 51 -16.85 -27.60 -4.09
N ARG A 52 -15.66 -27.08 -3.75
CA ARG A 52 -14.56 -26.91 -4.70
C ARG A 52 -14.16 -28.22 -5.33
N ASP A 53 -14.00 -29.27 -4.53
CA ASP A 53 -13.52 -30.57 -5.02
C ASP A 53 -14.57 -31.23 -5.93
N ASN A 54 -15.86 -31.13 -5.59
CA ASN A 54 -16.97 -31.60 -6.43
C ASN A 54 -17.07 -30.80 -7.74
N TYR A 55 -16.98 -29.47 -7.66
CA TYR A 55 -17.04 -28.60 -8.84
C TYR A 55 -15.84 -28.85 -9.76
N ARG A 56 -14.65 -29.03 -9.18
CA ARG A 56 -13.44 -29.42 -9.91
C ARG A 56 -13.61 -30.76 -10.62
N GLY A 57 -14.16 -31.76 -9.93
CA GLY A 57 -14.46 -33.07 -10.50
C GLY A 57 -15.42 -32.95 -11.67
N LEU A 58 -16.58 -32.33 -11.45
CA LEU A 58 -17.61 -32.13 -12.47
C LEU A 58 -17.08 -31.41 -13.72
N MET A 59 -16.33 -30.32 -13.55
CA MET A 59 -15.78 -29.56 -14.68
C MET A 59 -14.68 -30.34 -15.41
N SER A 60 -13.89 -31.15 -14.69
CA SER A 60 -12.91 -32.04 -15.30
C SER A 60 -13.60 -33.13 -16.12
N ASP A 61 -14.63 -33.76 -15.57
CA ASP A 61 -15.41 -34.80 -16.24
C ASP A 61 -16.13 -34.27 -17.48
N LEU A 62 -16.70 -33.07 -17.40
CA LEU A 62 -17.33 -32.41 -18.53
C LEU A 62 -16.32 -32.13 -19.66
N ASN A 63 -15.14 -31.61 -19.33
CA ASN A 63 -14.09 -31.38 -20.33
C ASN A 63 -13.59 -32.69 -20.96
N ASN A 64 -13.39 -33.73 -20.16
CA ASN A 64 -13.01 -35.06 -20.65
C ASN A 64 -14.11 -35.68 -21.53
N TYR A 65 -15.37 -35.51 -21.16
CA TYR A 65 -16.52 -35.96 -21.94
C TYR A 65 -16.58 -35.26 -23.30
N HIS A 66 -16.48 -33.93 -23.33
CA HIS A 66 -16.47 -33.17 -24.59
C HIS A 66 -15.29 -33.55 -25.47
N TYR A 67 -14.10 -33.72 -24.88
CA TYR A 67 -12.92 -34.17 -25.61
C TYR A 67 -13.12 -35.57 -26.22
N ASN A 68 -13.62 -36.51 -25.43
CA ASN A 68 -13.90 -37.86 -25.91
C ASN A 68 -14.96 -37.87 -27.03
N MET A 69 -15.99 -37.03 -26.92
CA MET A 69 -16.97 -36.86 -28.00
C MET A 69 -16.32 -36.32 -29.29
N ILE A 70 -15.43 -35.32 -29.18
CA ILE A 70 -14.69 -34.79 -30.34
C ILE A 70 -13.81 -35.87 -30.97
N LYS A 71 -13.15 -36.69 -30.14
CA LYS A 71 -12.27 -37.80 -30.58
C LYS A 71 -13.05 -38.91 -31.29
N VAL A 72 -14.20 -39.33 -30.75
CA VAL A 72 -15.00 -40.44 -31.28
C VAL A 72 -15.85 -40.01 -32.48
N ASN A 73 -16.52 -38.86 -32.39
CA ASN A 73 -17.49 -38.44 -33.41
C ASN A 73 -16.89 -37.52 -34.47
N GLY A 74 -15.70 -36.96 -34.25
CA GLY A 74 -15.05 -36.03 -35.17
C GLY A 74 -15.68 -34.63 -35.25
N TYR A 75 -16.79 -34.38 -34.54
CA TYR A 75 -17.43 -33.07 -34.50
C TYR A 75 -16.62 -32.10 -33.64
N ARG A 76 -16.12 -31.03 -34.27
CA ARG A 76 -15.41 -29.94 -33.57
C ARG A 76 -16.33 -28.72 -33.48
N PRO A 77 -16.42 -28.06 -32.31
CA PRO A 77 -17.08 -26.76 -32.21
C PRO A 77 -16.45 -25.76 -33.18
N TYR A 78 -17.25 -24.82 -33.70
CA TYR A 78 -16.77 -23.81 -34.64
C TYR A 78 -15.61 -23.00 -34.04
N GLY A 79 -14.47 -22.96 -34.75
CA GLY A 79 -13.26 -22.25 -34.30
C GLY A 79 -12.39 -23.00 -33.28
N PHE A 80 -12.75 -24.22 -32.86
CA PHE A 80 -11.94 -25.01 -31.95
C PHE A 80 -10.67 -25.54 -32.63
N LYS A 81 -9.51 -25.03 -32.20
CA LYS A 81 -8.19 -25.50 -32.65
C LYS A 81 -7.61 -26.45 -31.61
N MET A 82 -7.54 -27.73 -31.97
CA MET A 82 -6.88 -28.73 -31.14
C MET A 82 -5.35 -28.60 -31.32
N PRO A 83 -4.56 -28.63 -30.23
CA PRO A 83 -3.11 -28.70 -30.33
C PRO A 83 -2.68 -29.93 -31.14
N GLU A 84 -1.70 -29.77 -32.03
CA GLU A 84 -1.23 -30.84 -32.93
C GLU A 84 -0.48 -31.96 -32.19
N VAL A 85 0.08 -31.66 -31.03
CA VAL A 85 0.85 -32.59 -30.21
C VAL A 85 0.16 -32.74 -28.85
N LEU A 86 -0.70 -33.74 -28.73
CA LEU A 86 -1.24 -34.19 -27.46
C LEU A 86 -0.83 -35.66 -27.24
N PRO A 87 -0.49 -36.06 -25.99
CA PRO A 87 -0.24 -37.45 -25.67
C PRO A 87 -1.44 -38.33 -26.04
N ASP A 88 -1.20 -39.60 -26.37
CA ASP A 88 -2.27 -40.54 -26.75
C ASP A 88 -3.31 -40.74 -25.63
N GLU A 89 -2.84 -40.65 -24.38
CA GLU A 89 -3.64 -40.71 -23.16
C GLU A 89 -3.35 -39.49 -22.27
N PHE A 90 -4.34 -38.62 -22.13
CA PHE A 90 -4.30 -37.54 -21.15
C PHE A 90 -5.72 -37.24 -20.65
N ALA A 91 -5.81 -36.59 -19.49
CA ALA A 91 -7.06 -36.14 -18.91
C ALA A 91 -6.96 -34.65 -18.56
N PHE A 92 -8.04 -33.91 -18.83
CA PHE A 92 -8.19 -32.55 -18.35
C PHE A 92 -8.46 -32.58 -16.84
N ARG A 93 -7.65 -31.82 -16.11
CA ARG A 93 -7.86 -31.56 -14.68
C ARG A 93 -8.04 -30.07 -14.49
N VAL A 94 -9.27 -29.66 -14.18
CA VAL A 94 -9.57 -28.26 -13.86
C VAL A 94 -8.95 -27.93 -12.51
N GLN A 95 -8.46 -26.70 -12.36
CA GLN A 95 -8.01 -26.16 -11.07
C GLN A 95 -8.94 -25.01 -10.68
N VAL A 96 -9.36 -25.03 -9.42
CA VAL A 96 -10.28 -24.03 -8.86
C VAL A 96 -9.73 -23.69 -7.49
N ASP A 97 -9.42 -22.41 -7.28
CA ASP A 97 -8.90 -21.92 -6.02
C ASP A 97 -10.01 -21.21 -5.24
N ILE A 98 -10.11 -21.50 -3.95
CA ILE A 98 -10.96 -20.73 -3.03
C ILE A 98 -10.12 -19.59 -2.51
N GLU A 99 -10.53 -18.36 -2.79
CA GLU A 99 -9.86 -17.17 -2.29
C GLU A 99 -10.78 -16.43 -1.32
N ILE A 100 -10.34 -16.33 -0.06
CA ILE A 100 -11.03 -15.58 0.99
C ILE A 100 -10.20 -14.32 1.27
N PRO A 101 -10.70 -13.10 1.00
CA PRO A 101 -9.92 -11.87 1.15
C PRO A 101 -9.27 -11.70 2.53
N GLY A 102 -9.98 -12.03 3.61
CA GLY A 102 -9.46 -11.96 4.98
C GLY A 102 -8.27 -12.89 5.24
N PHE A 103 -8.19 -14.03 4.56
CA PHE A 103 -7.07 -14.96 4.66
C PHE A 103 -5.80 -14.43 3.98
N LEU A 104 -5.96 -13.67 2.90
CA LEU A 104 -4.82 -13.06 2.19
C LEU A 104 -4.12 -12.01 3.07
N ILE A 105 -4.89 -11.16 3.77
CA ILE A 105 -4.35 -10.18 4.73
C ILE A 105 -3.56 -10.90 5.83
N GLN A 106 -4.10 -11.98 6.39
CA GLN A 106 -3.43 -12.73 7.44
C GLN A 106 -2.09 -13.30 6.98
N ARG A 107 -2.06 -13.91 5.79
CA ARG A 107 -0.82 -14.42 5.18
C ARG A 107 0.17 -13.30 4.90
N ALA A 108 -0.29 -12.14 4.43
CA ALA A 108 0.56 -10.98 4.18
C ALA A 108 1.15 -10.42 5.49
N THR A 109 0.36 -10.36 6.55
CA THR A 109 0.82 -9.93 7.88
C THR A 109 1.85 -10.89 8.45
N ILE A 110 1.61 -12.21 8.38
CA ILE A 110 2.58 -13.23 8.82
C ILE A 110 3.85 -13.13 7.98
N ALA A 111 3.74 -12.97 6.66
CA ALA A 111 4.89 -12.79 5.78
C ALA A 111 5.71 -11.54 6.16
N ARG A 112 5.04 -10.44 6.52
CA ARG A 112 5.70 -9.21 6.99
C ARG A 112 6.33 -9.36 8.39
N MET A 113 5.79 -10.23 9.25
CA MET A 113 6.41 -10.57 10.52
C MET A 113 7.68 -11.41 10.34
N LEU A 114 7.70 -12.30 9.35
CA LEU A 114 8.87 -13.13 9.02
C LEU A 114 9.95 -12.35 8.24
N ASP A 115 9.53 -11.47 7.34
CA ASP A 115 10.39 -10.58 6.58
C ASP A 115 9.78 -9.16 6.57
N PRO A 116 10.32 -8.22 7.36
CA PRO A 116 9.83 -6.85 7.42
C PRO A 116 9.88 -6.11 6.07
N THR A 117 10.75 -6.55 5.15
CA THR A 117 10.88 -5.96 3.81
C THR A 117 9.85 -6.50 2.82
N PHE A 118 9.11 -7.54 3.21
CA PHE A 118 8.10 -8.15 2.35
C PHE A 118 7.00 -7.15 1.97
N ARG A 119 6.87 -6.94 0.66
CA ARG A 119 5.82 -6.13 0.04
C ARG A 119 5.14 -6.93 -1.04
N LEU A 120 3.80 -6.98 -0.97
CA LEU A 120 3.00 -7.49 -2.06
C LEU A 120 3.06 -6.51 -3.25
N PRO A 121 3.11 -7.00 -4.49
CA PRO A 121 2.99 -6.14 -5.66
C PRO A 121 1.70 -5.32 -5.59
N THR A 122 1.79 -4.00 -5.77
CA THR A 122 0.64 -3.08 -5.67
C THR A 122 -0.52 -3.49 -6.57
N ARG A 123 -0.22 -4.00 -7.76
CA ARG A 123 -1.22 -4.54 -8.69
C ARG A 123 -2.01 -5.70 -8.09
N MET A 124 -1.31 -6.67 -7.48
CA MET A 124 -1.96 -7.81 -6.84
C MET A 124 -2.85 -7.36 -5.67
N VAL A 125 -2.42 -6.34 -4.92
CA VAL A 125 -3.23 -5.77 -3.84
C VAL A 125 -4.51 -5.16 -4.37
N ILE A 126 -4.43 -4.34 -5.43
CA ILE A 126 -5.61 -3.70 -6.02
C ILE A 126 -6.57 -4.74 -6.60
N ASP A 127 -6.05 -5.66 -7.42
CA ASP A 127 -6.87 -6.68 -8.09
C ASP A 127 -7.59 -7.61 -7.10
N LYS A 128 -6.97 -7.90 -5.94
CA LYS A 128 -7.52 -8.85 -4.96
C LYS A 128 -8.36 -8.21 -3.86
N PHE A 129 -8.04 -7.00 -3.43
CA PHE A 129 -8.74 -6.33 -2.33
C PHE A 129 -9.77 -5.32 -2.79
N PHE A 130 -9.62 -4.76 -3.99
CA PHE A 130 -10.50 -3.73 -4.52
C PHE A 130 -10.98 -4.11 -5.92
N PRO A 131 -11.77 -5.19 -6.06
CA PRO A 131 -12.28 -5.63 -7.37
C PRO A 131 -13.23 -4.60 -8.01
N GLU A 132 -13.70 -3.62 -7.24
CA GLU A 132 -14.50 -2.49 -7.71
C GLU A 132 -13.70 -1.56 -8.63
N ILE A 133 -12.36 -1.56 -8.52
CA ILE A 133 -11.49 -0.77 -9.39
C ILE A 133 -11.36 -1.49 -10.73
N THR A 134 -12.07 -0.97 -11.73
CA THR A 134 -12.12 -1.57 -13.08
C THR A 134 -10.79 -1.47 -13.83
N ASP A 135 -10.03 -0.39 -13.63
CA ASP A 135 -8.70 -0.20 -14.21
C ASP A 135 -7.64 -0.02 -13.10
N PRO A 136 -6.93 -1.11 -12.73
CA PRO A 136 -5.88 -1.04 -11.72
C PRO A 136 -4.66 -0.24 -12.18
N ILE A 137 -4.43 -0.08 -13.50
CA ILE A 137 -3.28 0.67 -14.01
C ILE A 137 -3.52 2.16 -13.83
N ALA A 138 -4.74 2.63 -14.14
CA ALA A 138 -5.14 4.01 -13.92
C ALA A 138 -5.01 4.40 -12.43
N ALA A 139 -5.50 3.57 -11.52
CA ALA A 139 -5.41 3.82 -10.08
C ALA A 139 -3.96 3.89 -9.57
N ILE A 140 -3.07 3.03 -10.08
CA ILE A 140 -1.64 3.07 -9.76
C ILE A 140 -0.99 4.34 -10.33
N ALA A 141 -1.37 4.74 -11.55
CA ALA A 141 -0.84 5.95 -12.17
C ALA A 141 -1.26 7.20 -11.39
N GLU A 142 -2.51 7.28 -10.94
CA GLU A 142 -3.02 8.36 -10.10
C GLU A 142 -2.29 8.41 -8.76
N THR A 143 -2.13 7.27 -8.08
CA THR A 143 -1.37 7.21 -6.82
C THR A 143 0.08 7.68 -7.00
N ARG A 144 0.73 7.29 -8.11
CA ARG A 144 2.09 7.73 -8.43
C ARG A 144 2.17 9.21 -8.79
N GLN A 145 1.14 9.73 -9.43
CA GLN A 145 1.02 11.16 -9.70
C GLN A 145 0.93 11.93 -8.37
N ASP A 146 0.10 11.48 -7.44
CA ASP A 146 -0.02 12.08 -6.11
C ASP A 146 1.31 12.02 -5.35
N GLU A 147 1.98 10.87 -5.34
CA GLU A 147 3.32 10.72 -4.75
C GLU A 147 4.36 11.63 -5.40
N ALA A 148 4.31 11.77 -6.74
CA ALA A 148 5.19 12.68 -7.47
C ALA A 148 4.90 14.14 -7.15
N MET A 149 3.63 14.52 -6.96
CA MET A 149 3.25 15.88 -6.53
C MET A 149 3.63 16.16 -5.08
N MET A 150 3.66 15.14 -4.21
CA MET A 150 4.16 15.26 -2.84
C MET A 150 5.69 15.30 -2.75
N HIS A 151 6.41 15.02 -3.84
CA HIS A 151 7.87 15.08 -3.84
C HIS A 151 8.33 16.51 -3.53
N PRO A 152 9.32 16.74 -2.62
CA PRO A 152 9.72 18.09 -2.21
C PRO A 152 10.07 19.02 -3.37
N LYS A 153 10.69 18.48 -4.44
CA LYS A 153 11.01 19.26 -5.65
C LYS A 153 9.78 19.66 -6.46
N ALA A 154 8.74 18.84 -6.50
CA ALA A 154 7.50 19.17 -7.20
C ALA A 154 6.75 20.28 -6.46
N ILE A 155 6.69 20.21 -5.13
CA ILE A 155 6.14 21.28 -4.28
C ILE A 155 6.89 22.60 -4.51
N LEU A 156 8.24 22.56 -4.57
CA LEU A 156 9.05 23.73 -4.88
C LEU A 156 8.73 24.30 -6.29
N ALA A 157 8.58 23.45 -7.31
CA ALA A 157 8.21 23.89 -8.66
C ALA A 157 6.80 24.52 -8.72
N ASP A 158 5.83 23.94 -8.03
CA ASP A 158 4.47 24.49 -7.93
C ASP A 158 4.48 25.83 -7.18
N SER A 159 5.26 25.94 -6.10
CA SER A 159 5.41 27.20 -5.37
C SER A 159 5.99 28.31 -6.24
N VAL A 160 6.98 28.02 -7.09
CA VAL A 160 7.54 28.98 -8.06
C VAL A 160 6.46 29.46 -9.03
N THR A 161 5.65 28.53 -9.56
CA THR A 161 4.56 28.86 -10.49
C THR A 161 3.51 29.74 -9.81
N ALA A 162 3.14 29.41 -8.58
CA ALA A 162 2.23 30.20 -7.76
C ALA A 162 2.77 31.62 -7.49
N TYR A 163 4.05 31.74 -7.12
CA TYR A 163 4.68 33.05 -6.88
C TYR A 163 4.74 33.92 -8.14
N LYS A 164 5.04 33.34 -9.31
CA LYS A 164 5.01 34.07 -10.60
C LYS A 164 3.60 34.55 -10.95
N GLU A 165 2.58 33.73 -10.73
CA GLU A 165 1.18 34.11 -10.97
C GLU A 165 0.71 35.19 -9.98
N HIS A 166 1.12 35.11 -8.70
CA HIS A 166 0.87 36.15 -7.71
C HIS A 166 1.56 37.47 -8.08
N ALA A 167 2.81 37.43 -8.54
CA ALA A 167 3.53 38.61 -9.01
C ALA A 167 2.81 39.25 -10.21
N ARG A 168 2.31 38.45 -11.15
CA ARG A 168 1.52 38.92 -12.31
C ARG A 168 0.25 39.63 -11.87
N ARG A 169 -0.51 39.04 -10.93
CA ARG A 169 -1.75 39.63 -10.39
C ARG A 169 -1.49 40.92 -9.61
N LEU A 170 -0.40 40.99 -8.82
CA LEU A 170 -0.02 42.20 -8.09
C LEU A 170 0.43 43.34 -9.00
N LYS A 171 1.12 43.03 -10.10
CA LYS A 171 1.45 44.01 -11.15
C LYS A 171 0.20 44.55 -11.84
N GLN A 172 -0.78 43.69 -12.13
CA GLN A 172 -2.07 44.10 -12.70
C GLN A 172 -2.89 44.97 -11.73
N ALA A 173 -2.76 44.74 -10.42
CA ALA A 173 -3.41 45.53 -9.37
C ALA A 173 -2.69 46.86 -9.03
N GLY A 174 -1.62 47.22 -9.77
CA GLY A 174 -0.88 48.48 -9.56
C GLY A 174 0.12 48.46 -8.40
N GLN A 175 0.34 47.31 -7.76
CA GLN A 175 1.32 47.13 -6.67
C GLN A 175 2.63 46.55 -7.21
N GLY A 176 3.34 47.34 -8.03
CA GLY A 176 4.53 46.91 -8.76
C GLY A 176 5.70 46.49 -7.86
N GLU A 177 5.91 47.16 -6.73
CA GLU A 177 6.99 46.83 -5.77
C GLU A 177 6.77 45.48 -5.10
N ALA A 178 5.53 45.19 -4.68
CA ALA A 178 5.17 43.90 -4.13
C ALA A 178 5.31 42.78 -5.17
N GLY A 179 4.90 43.02 -6.42
CA GLY A 179 5.11 42.08 -7.52
C GLY A 179 6.59 41.78 -7.79
N ALA A 180 7.48 42.77 -7.69
CA ALA A 180 8.91 42.58 -7.87
C ALA A 180 9.57 41.75 -6.74
N LEU A 181 9.03 41.81 -5.52
CA LEU A 181 9.46 40.96 -4.40
C LEU A 181 9.12 39.49 -4.65
N TYR A 182 7.91 39.20 -5.13
CA TYR A 182 7.50 37.83 -5.47
C TYR A 182 8.25 37.25 -6.68
N ASP A 183 8.61 38.06 -7.67
CA ASP A 183 9.49 37.63 -8.77
C ASP A 183 10.89 37.25 -8.28
N LYS A 184 11.47 38.02 -7.34
CA LYS A 184 12.78 37.72 -6.75
C LYS A 184 12.75 36.44 -5.92
N LEU A 185 11.66 36.23 -5.18
CA LEU A 185 11.45 35.01 -4.40
C LEU A 185 11.28 33.77 -5.31
N ALA A 186 10.53 33.91 -6.41
CA ALA A 186 10.41 32.85 -7.41
C ALA A 186 11.77 32.52 -8.05
N ALA A 187 12.58 33.54 -8.37
CA ALA A 187 13.92 33.36 -8.93
C ALA A 187 14.90 32.70 -7.95
N SER A 188 14.81 32.98 -6.65
CA SER A 188 15.68 32.32 -5.65
C SER A 188 15.34 30.84 -5.48
N ILE A 189 14.04 30.49 -5.50
CA ILE A 189 13.61 29.09 -5.41
C ILE A 189 13.93 28.34 -6.71
N GLU A 190 13.77 28.99 -7.87
CA GLU A 190 14.17 28.42 -9.17
C GLU A 190 15.67 28.12 -9.23
N ALA A 191 16.51 28.99 -8.64
CA ALA A 191 17.94 28.76 -8.51
C ALA A 191 18.27 27.56 -7.59
N GLU A 192 17.48 27.31 -6.55
CA GLU A 192 17.62 26.16 -5.64
C GLU A 192 17.19 24.83 -6.30
N ILE A 193 16.27 24.89 -7.26
CA ILE A 193 15.83 23.71 -8.03
C ILE A 193 16.88 23.33 -9.09
N VAL A 194 17.46 24.31 -9.79
CA VAL A 194 18.42 24.10 -10.90
C VAL A 194 19.85 23.87 -10.40
N GLY A 195 20.26 24.63 -9.38
CA GLY A 195 21.52 24.41 -8.68
C GLY A 195 21.29 23.46 -7.52
N GLY A 196 21.69 22.20 -7.64
CA GLY A 196 21.68 21.25 -6.52
C GLY A 196 22.27 21.86 -5.23
N PRO A 197 21.94 21.28 -4.07
CA PRO A 197 21.83 21.99 -2.79
C PRO A 197 22.97 22.97 -2.60
N VAL A 198 22.63 24.26 -2.51
CA VAL A 198 23.54 25.28 -2.03
C VAL A 198 23.93 24.85 -0.62
N GLN A 199 25.11 24.26 -0.50
CA GLN A 199 25.79 24.07 0.78
C GLN A 199 25.65 25.40 1.53
N PRO A 200 25.08 25.42 2.74
CA PRO A 200 24.87 26.66 3.47
C PRO A 200 26.22 27.37 3.51
N ARG A 201 26.24 28.57 2.94
CA ARG A 201 27.43 29.42 2.88
C ARG A 201 27.90 29.60 4.31
N ARG A 202 28.93 28.83 4.67
CA ARG A 202 29.55 28.76 5.99
C ARG A 202 30.30 30.08 6.22
N GLY A 203 29.54 31.13 6.47
CA GLY A 203 30.05 32.50 6.63
C GLY A 203 29.20 33.39 7.54
N GLY A 204 27.95 33.00 7.86
CA GLY A 204 27.08 33.79 8.75
C GLY A 204 27.33 33.58 10.24
N ASN A 205 27.77 32.39 10.66
CA ASN A 205 27.80 32.04 12.09
C ASN A 205 29.12 32.40 12.81
N GLN A 206 30.19 32.76 12.10
CA GLN A 206 31.42 33.21 12.76
C GLN A 206 31.38 34.68 13.18
N ALA A 207 30.62 35.53 12.48
CA ALA A 207 30.45 36.94 12.86
C ALA A 207 29.53 37.09 14.09
N ALA A 208 28.46 36.30 14.18
CA ALA A 208 27.58 36.29 15.35
C ALA A 208 28.28 35.71 16.59
N GLN A 209 29.07 34.64 16.43
CA GLN A 209 29.84 34.04 17.54
C GLN A 209 31.04 34.90 17.97
N ALA A 210 31.67 35.63 17.05
CA ALA A 210 32.72 36.59 17.39
C ALA A 210 32.15 37.80 18.15
N ALA A 211 30.96 38.28 17.77
CA ALA A 211 30.28 39.37 18.46
C ALA A 211 29.80 38.94 19.87
N GLU A 212 29.22 37.75 20.03
CA GLU A 212 28.84 37.21 21.34
C GLU A 212 30.06 36.93 22.23
N ALA A 213 31.17 36.43 21.68
CA ALA A 213 32.39 36.19 22.43
C ALA A 213 33.06 37.50 22.90
N SER A 214 33.02 38.57 22.10
CA SER A 214 33.52 39.89 22.55
C SER A 214 32.66 40.50 23.65
N VAL A 215 31.33 40.33 23.59
CA VAL A 215 30.40 40.86 24.61
C VAL A 215 30.50 40.05 25.91
N MET A 216 30.68 38.72 25.85
CA MET A 216 30.90 37.92 27.05
C MET A 216 32.27 38.17 27.72
N ASN A 217 33.31 38.47 26.95
CA ASN A 217 34.65 38.72 27.49
C ASN A 217 34.79 40.13 28.10
N GLU A 218 33.94 41.09 27.69
CA GLU A 218 33.79 42.38 28.37
C GLU A 218 32.92 42.29 29.64
N ALA A 219 31.93 41.38 29.67
CA ALA A 219 31.01 41.24 30.80
C ALA A 219 31.61 40.47 32.01
N PHE A 220 32.57 39.57 31.79
CA PHE A 220 33.20 38.78 32.86
C PHE A 220 34.70 38.55 32.60
N PRO A 221 35.59 39.42 33.13
CA PRO A 221 37.02 39.20 33.00
C PRO A 221 37.47 38.13 34.00
N GLY A 222 37.62 36.90 33.51
CA GLY A 222 38.30 35.82 34.24
C GLY A 222 37.42 34.60 34.51
N GLY A 223 37.65 33.54 33.75
CA GLY A 223 37.03 32.25 33.99
C GLY A 223 37.40 31.22 32.93
N ALA A 224 38.63 30.72 32.97
CA ALA A 224 39.02 29.55 32.18
C ALA A 224 38.25 28.32 32.69
N ALA A 225 37.23 27.89 31.95
CA ALA A 225 36.47 26.68 32.25
C ALA A 225 37.10 25.46 31.55
N GLN A 226 37.51 24.50 32.37
CA GLN A 226 38.13 23.22 32.06
C GLN A 226 37.38 22.38 31.02
N ARG A 227 38.13 21.73 30.13
CA ARG A 227 37.65 20.61 29.30
C ARG A 227 37.52 19.35 30.18
N PRO A 228 36.41 18.60 30.13
CA PRO A 228 36.34 17.29 30.78
C PRO A 228 37.14 16.23 30.02
N GLN A 229 37.88 15.42 30.78
CA GLN A 229 38.80 14.37 30.36
C GLN A 229 38.09 13.20 29.65
N GLU A 230 38.68 12.74 28.55
CA GLU A 230 38.44 11.40 27.98
C GLU A 230 39.06 10.34 28.90
N GLY A 231 38.23 9.40 29.38
CA GLY A 231 38.63 8.27 30.21
C GLY A 231 38.30 6.94 29.53
N LEU A 232 39.36 6.19 29.21
CA LEU A 232 39.39 4.81 28.74
C LEU A 232 38.72 3.82 29.71
N GLY A 233 38.13 2.75 29.17
CA GLY A 233 37.71 1.57 29.92
C GLY A 233 37.51 0.36 29.01
N GLN A 234 38.57 -0.42 28.79
CA GLN A 234 38.52 -1.84 28.40
C GLN A 234 37.99 -2.66 29.58
N VAL A 235 37.02 -3.56 29.35
CA VAL A 235 37.03 -5.00 29.71
C VAL A 235 36.08 -5.72 28.76
#